data_AF-V5SHN1-F1
#
_entry.id   AF-V5SHN1-F1
#
_cell.length_a   1.000
_cell.length_b   1.000
_cell.length_c   1.000
_cell.angle_alpha   90.00
_cell.angle_beta   90.00
_cell.angle_gamma   90.00
#
_symmetry.space_group_name_H-M   'P 1'
#
loop_
_entity.id
_entity.type
_entity.pdbx_description
1 polymer ?
#
loop_
_entity_poly.entity_id
_entity_poly.type
_entity_poly.pdbx_seq_one_letter_code
_entity_poly.pdbx_strand_id
1 'polypeptide(L)'
;MIETVPGGAVDASDVPRVGARELALALKILSSGNGLLLPSVTLSDDDLRRVEQDFWQISPRARVRKVAVLLRFRSFLMACQSRHVSDLIARHGQQALVSALEAAAHMRLNAKWGFNPHKMARAISETLAAAAEGYRTEGQAVPA
;
A
#
# COMPACT_ATOMS: atom_id res chain seq x y z
N MET A 1 29.56 12.78 25.44
CA MET A 1 28.17 12.29 25.59
C MET A 1 27.93 11.32 24.45
N ILE A 2 27.79 10.03 24.77
CA ILE A 2 27.60 8.97 23.77
C ILE A 2 26.09 8.72 23.74
N GLU A 3 25.43 9.12 22.66
CA GLU A 3 24.01 8.83 22.45
C GLU A 3 23.83 7.31 22.29
N THR A 4 23.22 6.67 23.27
CA THR A 4 22.73 5.30 23.19
C THR A 4 21.56 5.24 22.22
N VAL A 5 21.83 4.76 20.99
CA VAL A 5 20.79 4.41 20.02
C VAL A 5 20.08 3.16 20.53
N PRO A 6 18.77 3.20 20.83
CA PRO A 6 18.05 2.00 21.21
C PRO A 6 18.06 1.06 20.01
N GLY A 7 18.45 -0.20 20.22
CA GLY A 7 18.53 -1.24 19.21
C GLY A 7 17.17 -1.56 18.60
N GLY A 8 16.66 -0.67 17.74
CA GLY A 8 15.62 -0.98 16.78
C GLY A 8 16.25 -1.78 15.66
N ALA A 9 15.66 -2.93 15.32
CA ALA A 9 16.08 -3.74 14.18
C ALA A 9 16.33 -2.82 12.97
N VAL A 10 17.55 -2.85 12.43
CA VAL A 10 17.95 -2.01 11.30
C VAL A 10 16.98 -2.26 10.15
N ASP A 11 16.18 -1.25 9.79
CA ASP A 11 15.26 -1.35 8.65
C ASP A 11 16.08 -1.28 7.37
N ALA A 12 16.51 -2.44 6.88
CA ALA A 12 17.28 -2.55 5.65
C ALA A 12 16.39 -2.38 4.39
N SER A 13 15.29 -1.62 4.49
CA SER A 13 14.48 -1.19 3.36
C SER A 13 15.18 -0.02 2.68
N ASP A 14 15.32 -0.05 1.35
CA ASP A 14 15.97 1.05 0.61
C ASP A 14 15.16 2.35 0.72
N VAL A 15 13.85 2.22 0.95
CA VAL A 15 12.93 3.34 1.19
C VAL A 15 12.28 3.17 2.56
N PRO A 16 12.27 4.19 3.42
CA PRO A 16 11.63 4.14 4.73
C PRO A 16 10.18 3.68 4.66
N ARG A 17 9.72 2.94 5.67
CA ARG A 17 8.31 2.57 5.79
C ARG A 17 7.43 3.80 6.02
N VAL A 18 6.20 3.73 5.54
CA VAL A 18 5.21 4.81 5.60
C VAL A 18 3.90 4.25 6.11
N GLY A 19 3.01 5.12 6.63
CA GLY A 19 1.70 4.66 7.09
C GLY A 19 0.77 4.33 5.92
N ALA A 20 -0.08 3.31 6.08
CA ALA A 20 -1.11 2.96 5.09
C ALA A 20 -2.02 4.16 4.77
N ARG A 21 -2.31 5.02 5.75
CA ARG A 21 -3.07 6.27 5.55
C ARG A 21 -2.40 7.25 4.58
N GLU A 22 -1.07 7.31 4.57
CA GLU A 22 -0.32 8.19 3.66
C GLU A 22 -0.38 7.65 2.22
N LEU A 23 -0.31 6.33 2.04
CA LEU A 23 -0.51 5.67 0.74
C LEU A 23 -1.96 5.79 0.27
N ALA A 24 -2.94 5.66 1.17
CA ALA A 24 -4.35 5.85 0.87
C ALA A 24 -4.67 7.29 0.42
N LEU A 25 -3.96 8.30 0.96
CA LEU A 25 -4.08 9.68 0.49
C LEU A 25 -3.60 9.81 -0.96
N ALA A 26 -2.44 9.25 -1.30
CA ALA A 26 -1.93 9.25 -2.67
C ALA A 26 -2.89 8.52 -3.63
N LEU A 27 -3.45 7.39 -3.18
CA LEU A 27 -4.47 6.67 -3.94
C LEU A 27 -5.75 7.50 -4.14
N LYS A 28 -6.22 8.20 -3.10
CA LYS A 28 -7.40 9.07 -3.20
C LYS A 28 -7.19 10.17 -4.23
N ILE A 29 -6.03 10.82 -4.22
CA ILE A 29 -5.67 11.86 -5.18
C ILE A 29 -5.74 11.30 -6.62
N LEU A 30 -5.17 10.11 -6.84
CA LEU A 30 -5.24 9.42 -8.12
C LEU A 30 -6.69 9.13 -8.54
N SER A 31 -7.50 8.56 -7.64
CA SER A 31 -8.89 8.20 -7.92
C SER A 31 -9.80 9.40 -8.18
N SER A 32 -9.59 10.51 -7.47
CA SER A 32 -10.32 11.77 -7.69
C SER A 32 -10.01 12.40 -9.06
N GLY A 33 -8.91 12.02 -9.69
CA GLY A 33 -8.53 12.52 -11.00
C GLY A 33 -9.17 11.78 -12.17
N ASN A 34 -9.29 10.46 -12.05
CA ASN A 34 -9.56 9.58 -13.20
C ASN A 34 -10.74 8.61 -12.98
N GLY A 35 -11.51 8.71 -11.89
CA GLY A 35 -12.65 7.81 -11.62
C GLY A 35 -12.24 6.33 -11.45
N LEU A 36 -11.01 6.08 -10.99
CA LEU A 36 -10.30 4.81 -11.15
C LEU A 36 -10.92 3.61 -10.41
N LEU A 37 -11.17 2.53 -11.15
CA LEU A 37 -11.24 1.16 -10.65
C LEU A 37 -9.89 0.47 -10.94
N LEU A 38 -9.09 0.20 -9.90
CA LEU A 38 -7.95 -0.71 -10.00
C LEU A 38 -8.53 -2.12 -10.26
N PRO A 39 -8.16 -2.83 -11.35
CA PRO A 39 -6.78 -3.09 -11.75
C PRO A 39 -6.43 -2.81 -13.22
N SER A 40 -7.35 -2.25 -14.02
CA SER A 40 -7.19 -2.14 -15.49
C SER A 40 -6.56 -0.83 -15.97
N VAL A 41 -6.19 0.07 -15.07
CA VAL A 41 -5.61 1.36 -15.47
C VAL A 41 -4.12 1.23 -15.71
N THR A 42 -3.76 1.36 -16.97
CA THR A 42 -2.43 1.80 -17.39
C THR A 42 -2.24 3.22 -16.90
N LEU A 43 -1.48 3.41 -15.83
CA LEU A 43 -1.15 4.73 -15.32
C LEU A 43 -0.29 5.48 -16.33
N SER A 44 -0.74 6.66 -16.74
CA SER A 44 0.09 7.59 -17.49
C SER A 44 1.13 8.23 -16.58
N ASP A 45 2.28 8.62 -17.15
CA ASP A 45 3.24 9.48 -16.45
C ASP A 45 2.63 10.83 -16.06
N ASP A 46 1.62 11.32 -16.80
CA ASP A 46 0.86 12.52 -16.43
C ASP A 46 0.05 12.32 -15.13
N ASP A 47 -0.56 11.14 -14.96
CA ASP A 47 -1.32 10.82 -13.74
C ASP A 47 -0.39 10.78 -12.53
N LEU A 48 0.77 10.16 -12.67
CA LEU A 48 1.79 10.10 -11.62
C LEU A 48 2.31 11.50 -11.27
N ARG A 49 2.58 12.36 -12.27
CA ARG A 49 3.01 13.74 -12.05
C ARG A 49 1.96 14.55 -11.30
N ARG A 50 0.68 14.39 -11.65
CA ARG A 50 -0.42 15.05 -10.94
C ARG A 50 -0.52 14.59 -9.48
N VAL A 51 -0.47 13.28 -9.23
CA VAL A 51 -0.50 12.74 -7.87
C VAL A 51 0.66 13.30 -7.05
N GLU A 52 1.85 13.34 -7.63
CA GLU A 52 3.02 13.94 -7.00
C GLU A 52 2.77 15.41 -6.63
N GLN A 53 2.37 16.24 -7.59
CA GLN A 53 2.13 17.67 -7.38
C GLN A 53 1.08 17.93 -6.29
N ASP A 54 -0.07 17.26 -6.36
CA ASP A 54 -1.16 17.42 -5.41
C ASP A 54 -0.75 16.93 -4.01
N PHE A 55 -0.03 15.81 -3.94
CA PHE A 55 0.48 15.29 -2.66
C PHE A 55 1.51 16.24 -2.03
N TRP A 56 2.37 16.88 -2.83
CA TRP A 56 3.33 17.87 -2.34
C TRP A 56 2.63 19.07 -1.68
N GLN A 57 1.52 19.54 -2.23
CA GLN A 57 0.76 20.68 -1.71
C GLN A 57 -0.03 20.32 -0.44
N ILE A 58 -0.64 19.13 -0.40
CA ILE A 58 -1.59 18.76 0.66
C ILE A 58 -0.88 18.18 1.90
N SER A 59 0.25 17.49 1.71
CA SER A 59 0.91 16.77 2.81
C SER A 59 1.69 17.72 3.73
N PRO A 60 1.49 17.72 5.05
CA PRO A 60 2.26 18.53 5.99
C PRO A 60 3.60 17.87 6.40
N ARG A 61 3.97 16.73 5.80
CA ARG A 61 5.11 15.93 6.23
C ARG A 61 6.46 16.53 5.79
N ALA A 62 7.54 16.13 6.48
CA ALA A 62 8.90 16.45 6.05
C ALA A 62 9.20 15.92 4.64
N ARG A 63 10.07 16.63 3.91
CA ARG A 63 10.43 16.34 2.51
C ARG A 63 10.79 14.88 2.26
N VAL A 64 11.66 14.30 3.08
CA VAL A 64 12.12 12.90 2.98
C VAL A 64 10.95 11.93 3.08
N ARG A 65 10.00 12.19 3.97
CA ARG A 65 8.82 11.33 4.16
C ARG A 65 7.86 11.44 2.97
N LYS A 66 7.69 12.63 2.39
CA LYS A 66 6.88 12.80 1.17
C LYS A 66 7.45 11.97 0.01
N VAL A 67 8.76 12.05 -0.21
CA VAL A 67 9.45 11.27 -1.24
C VAL A 67 9.30 9.76 -0.98
N ALA A 68 9.46 9.32 0.26
CA ALA A 68 9.26 7.91 0.62
C ALA A 68 7.84 7.42 0.31
N VAL A 69 6.80 8.22 0.59
CA VAL A 69 5.41 7.88 0.25
C VAL A 69 5.24 7.76 -1.26
N LEU A 70 5.72 8.73 -2.04
CA LEU A 70 5.57 8.75 -3.50
C LEU A 70 6.30 7.57 -4.16
N LEU A 71 7.53 7.27 -3.75
CA LEU A 71 8.29 6.13 -4.26
C LEU A 71 7.57 4.81 -3.97
N ARG A 72 7.12 4.62 -2.72
CA ARG A 72 6.37 3.42 -2.34
C ARG A 72 5.05 3.33 -3.06
N PHE A 73 4.35 4.44 -3.26
CA PHE A 73 3.10 4.48 -4.00
C PHE A 73 3.30 4.08 -5.46
N ARG A 74 4.34 4.60 -6.13
CA ARG A 74 4.69 4.17 -7.49
C ARG A 74 4.99 2.67 -7.56
N SER A 75 5.80 2.14 -6.64
CA SER A 75 6.10 0.71 -6.59
C SER A 75 4.87 -0.15 -6.25
N PHE A 76 3.95 0.37 -5.45
CA PHE A 76 2.68 -0.28 -5.14
C PHE A 76 1.82 -0.43 -6.39
N LEU A 77 1.67 0.63 -7.19
CA LEU A 77 0.90 0.58 -8.43
C LEU A 77 1.46 -0.44 -9.42
N MET A 78 2.79 -0.53 -9.55
CA MET A 78 3.44 -1.56 -10.36
C MET A 78 3.17 -2.98 -9.83
N ALA A 79 3.17 -3.16 -8.51
CA ALA A 79 2.84 -4.46 -7.90
C ALA A 79 1.37 -4.85 -8.13
N CYS A 80 0.44 -3.89 -8.09
CA CYS A 80 -0.98 -4.09 -8.39
C CYS A 80 -1.23 -4.53 -9.84
N GLN A 81 -0.37 -4.17 -10.78
CA GLN A 81 -0.46 -4.62 -12.18
C GLN A 81 0.04 -6.06 -12.38
N SER A 82 0.70 -6.67 -11.39
CA SER A 82 1.09 -8.07 -11.47
C SER A 82 -0.15 -8.97 -11.49
N ARG A 83 -0.08 -10.10 -12.23
CA ARG A 83 -1.19 -11.04 -12.38
C ARG A 83 -1.78 -11.49 -11.02
N HIS A 84 -0.93 -11.85 -10.07
CA HIS A 84 -1.38 -12.35 -8.77
C HIS A 84 -2.12 -11.31 -7.94
N VAL A 85 -1.62 -10.07 -7.89
CA VAL A 85 -2.25 -9.01 -7.09
C VAL A 85 -3.49 -8.48 -7.81
N SER A 86 -3.43 -8.30 -9.13
CA SER A 86 -4.56 -7.90 -9.96
C SER A 86 -5.74 -8.88 -9.83
N ASP A 87 -5.47 -10.19 -9.92
CA ASP A 87 -6.51 -11.23 -9.76
C ASP A 87 -7.16 -11.17 -8.38
N LEU A 88 -6.40 -10.91 -7.31
CA LEU A 88 -6.93 -10.77 -5.95
C LEU A 88 -7.79 -9.52 -5.81
N ILE A 89 -7.34 -8.39 -6.35
CA ILE A 89 -8.10 -7.13 -6.36
C ILE A 89 -9.39 -7.29 -7.16
N ALA A 90 -9.35 -7.95 -8.31
CA ALA A 90 -10.54 -8.20 -9.13
C ALA A 90 -11.56 -9.09 -8.41
N ARG A 91 -11.12 -10.08 -7.62
CA ARG A 91 -11.99 -11.02 -6.90
C ARG A 91 -12.59 -10.44 -5.62
N HIS A 92 -11.81 -9.67 -4.86
CA HIS A 92 -12.19 -9.21 -3.51
C HIS A 92 -12.41 -7.68 -3.43
N GLY A 93 -12.22 -6.96 -4.53
CA GLY A 93 -12.52 -5.54 -4.67
C GLY A 93 -11.78 -4.66 -3.65
N GLN A 94 -12.54 -3.76 -3.01
CA GLN A 94 -12.02 -2.77 -2.07
C GLN A 94 -11.28 -3.39 -0.87
N GLN A 95 -11.70 -4.56 -0.38
CA GLN A 95 -11.06 -5.22 0.76
C GLN A 95 -9.63 -5.67 0.42
N ALA A 96 -9.42 -6.22 -0.77
CA ALA A 96 -8.07 -6.54 -1.25
C ALA A 96 -7.22 -5.28 -1.43
N LEU A 97 -7.81 -4.18 -1.90
CA LEU A 97 -7.09 -2.92 -2.08
C LEU A 97 -6.61 -2.32 -0.75
N VAL A 98 -7.46 -2.33 0.29
CA VAL A 98 -7.07 -1.92 1.65
C VAL A 98 -5.96 -2.82 2.19
N SER A 99 -6.12 -4.15 2.06
CA SER A 99 -5.11 -5.11 2.49
C SER A 99 -3.78 -4.93 1.73
N ALA A 100 -3.84 -4.56 0.45
CA ALA A 100 -2.67 -4.30 -0.37
C ALA A 100 -1.94 -3.02 0.06
N LEU A 101 -2.66 -1.96 0.42
CA LEU A 101 -2.09 -0.74 0.98
C LEU A 101 -1.42 -0.99 2.33
N GLU A 102 -2.05 -1.80 3.18
CA GLU A 102 -1.48 -2.21 4.47
C GLU A 102 -0.22 -3.06 4.29
N ALA A 103 -0.25 -4.02 3.37
CA ALA A 103 0.93 -4.79 3.00
C ALA A 103 2.05 -3.86 2.48
N ALA A 104 1.73 -2.94 1.58
CA ALA A 104 2.66 -1.96 1.05
C ALA A 104 3.18 -0.95 2.10
N ALA A 105 2.50 -0.75 3.22
CA ALA A 105 3.00 0.06 4.32
C ALA A 105 4.08 -0.67 5.14
N HIS A 106 3.89 -1.97 5.37
CA HIS A 106 4.75 -2.76 6.27
C HIS A 106 5.86 -3.54 5.58
N MET A 107 5.70 -3.89 4.30
CA MET A 107 6.69 -4.63 3.52
C MET A 107 7.97 -3.82 3.29
N ARG A 108 9.12 -4.49 3.22
CA ARG A 108 10.36 -3.84 2.77
C ARG A 108 10.27 -3.52 1.28
N LEU A 109 10.73 -2.33 0.90
CA LEU A 109 10.81 -1.90 -0.49
C LEU A 109 12.27 -1.98 -0.96
N ASN A 110 12.49 -2.60 -2.11
CA ASN A 110 13.75 -2.50 -2.83
C ASN A 110 13.64 -1.40 -3.89
N ALA A 111 14.55 -0.43 -3.89
CA ALA A 111 14.47 0.73 -4.79
C ALA A 111 14.71 0.36 -6.27
N LYS A 112 15.44 -0.73 -6.53
CA LYS A 112 15.71 -1.22 -7.89
C LYS A 112 14.56 -2.05 -8.46
N TRP A 113 13.93 -2.89 -7.66
CA TRP A 113 12.98 -3.90 -8.11
C TRP A 113 11.53 -3.68 -7.67
N GLY A 114 11.28 -2.74 -6.75
CA GLY A 114 9.95 -2.50 -6.19
C GLY A 114 9.54 -3.51 -5.11
N PHE A 115 8.23 -3.63 -4.88
CA PHE A 115 7.68 -4.64 -3.98
C PHE A 115 7.71 -6.01 -4.65
N ASN A 116 8.01 -7.06 -3.89
CA ASN A 116 7.88 -8.43 -4.40
C ASN A 116 6.38 -8.80 -4.54
N PRO A 117 5.87 -9.04 -5.77
CA PRO A 117 4.43 -9.24 -5.99
C PRO A 117 3.89 -10.51 -5.36
N HIS A 118 4.68 -11.59 -5.29
CA HIS A 118 4.26 -12.84 -4.63
C HIS A 118 4.13 -12.66 -3.12
N LYS A 119 5.07 -11.95 -2.49
CA LYS A 119 4.96 -11.63 -1.06
C LYS A 119 3.76 -10.73 -0.76
N MET A 120 3.48 -9.77 -1.65
CA MET A 120 2.32 -8.90 -1.51
C MET A 120 1.01 -9.67 -1.68
N ALA A 121 0.88 -10.49 -2.72
CA ALA A 121 -0.28 -11.35 -2.93
C ALA A 121 -0.52 -12.29 -1.75
N ARG A 122 0.55 -12.88 -1.19
CA ARG A 122 0.48 -13.71 0.01
C ARG A 122 -0.05 -12.92 1.21
N ALA A 123 0.52 -11.74 1.48
CA ALA A 123 0.07 -10.88 2.58
C ALA A 123 -1.41 -10.49 2.44
N ILE A 124 -1.85 -10.15 1.23
CA ILE A 124 -3.26 -9.85 0.94
C ILE A 124 -4.15 -11.06 1.23
N SER A 125 -3.79 -12.24 0.73
CA SER A 125 -4.56 -13.47 0.95
C SER A 125 -4.63 -13.85 2.44
N GLU A 126 -3.55 -13.68 3.20
CA GLU A 126 -3.51 -13.94 4.64
C GLU A 126 -4.45 -12.98 5.39
N THR A 127 -4.43 -11.69 5.07
CA THR A 127 -5.35 -10.70 5.67
C THR A 127 -6.80 -10.99 5.31
N LEU A 128 -7.09 -11.35 4.06
CA LEU A 128 -8.45 -11.68 3.61
C LEU A 128 -8.97 -12.96 4.29
N ALA A 129 -8.12 -13.97 4.47
CA ALA A 129 -8.46 -15.20 5.18
C ALA A 129 -8.76 -14.91 6.67
N ALA A 130 -7.90 -14.14 7.34
CA ALA A 130 -8.12 -13.74 8.73
C ALA A 130 -9.41 -12.92 8.91
N ALA A 131 -9.72 -12.03 7.98
CA ALA A 131 -10.98 -11.27 8.01
C ALA A 131 -12.20 -12.20 7.87
N ALA A 132 -12.15 -13.17 6.95
CA ALA A 132 -13.23 -14.15 6.75
C ALA A 132 -13.44 -15.05 7.98
N GLU A 133 -12.36 -15.41 8.69
CA GLU A 133 -12.43 -16.16 9.95
C GLU A 133 -13.06 -15.34 11.08
N GLY A 134 -12.69 -14.07 11.21
CA GLY A 134 -13.27 -13.15 12.20
C GLY A 134 -14.80 -13.06 12.11
N TYR A 135 -15.34 -12.90 10.90
CA TYR A 135 -16.79 -12.88 10.67
C TYR A 135 -17.48 -14.21 11.03
N ARG A 136 -16.81 -15.36 10.84
CA ARG A 136 -17.38 -16.67 11.18
C ARG A 136 -17.52 -16.84 12.70
N THR A 137 -16.55 -16.36 13.47
CA THR A 137 -16.61 -16.38 14.95
C THR A 137 -17.66 -15.43 15.52
N GLU A 138 -17.86 -14.25 14.93
CA GLU A 138 -18.88 -13.30 15.39
C GLU A 138 -20.30 -13.76 15.05
N GLY A 139 -20.51 -14.37 13.89
CA GLY A 139 -21.81 -14.92 13.48
C GLY A 139 -22.28 -16.15 14.28
N GLN A 140 -21.37 -16.80 15.03
CA GLN A 140 -21.68 -17.97 15.86
C GLN A 140 -22.00 -17.61 17.33
N ALA A 141 -21.88 -16.33 17.70
CA ALA A 141 -22.08 -15.83 19.07
C ALA A 141 -23.49 -15.28 19.35
N VAL A 142 -24.53 -15.77 18.66
CA VAL A 142 -25.93 -15.49 19.03
C VAL A 142 -26.57 -16.78 19.55
N PRO A 143 -26.59 -17.00 20.88
CA PRO A 143 -27.46 -18.00 21.49
C PRO A 143 -28.90 -17.47 21.55
N ALA A 144 -29.85 -18.37 21.27
CA ALA A 144 -31.29 -18.19 21.37
C ALA A 144 -31.78 -18.10 22.83
#